data_AF-W7D528-F1
#
_entry.id   AF-W7D528-F1
#
_cell.length_a   1.000
_cell.length_b   1.000
_cell.length_c   1.000
_cell.angle_alpha   90.00
_cell.angle_beta   90.00
_cell.angle_gamma   90.00
#
_symmetry.space_group_name_H-M   'P 1'
#
loop_
_entity.id
_entity.type
_entity.pdbx_description
1 polymer ?
#
loop_
_entity_poly.entity_id
_entity_poly.type
_entity_poly.pdbx_seq_one_letter_code
_entity_poly.pdbx_strand_id
1 'polypeptide(L)'
;MKRQNAAYHDDSPSHHTVASATSIRHILLKGDLIAVQQYVPETTYRLLQNYQNTHDFAAWHHFWPLLKYQLITSSTEQLQQIRGITEGIENRLQKAALHADNFEDFLIWTVTKRYSKSRIQRTALQIIMQQQKTEAPPQNYIRILGMSSTGQRYLSHIKKEIPLPLVSTMSKANPALIQNDIRATQLYSLAPTLSDQIQRDFQTPIYRKILNQRD
;
A
#
# COMPACT_ATOMS: atom_id res chain seq x y z
N MET A 1 -2.02 19.86 18.36
CA MET A 1 -1.80 20.69 17.16
C MET A 1 -2.97 20.50 16.19
N LYS A 2 -3.46 21.54 15.50
CA LYS A 2 -4.60 21.46 14.56
C LYS A 2 -4.07 21.39 13.11
N ARG A 3 -4.66 20.52 12.27
CA ARG A 3 -4.31 20.41 10.83
C ARG A 3 -4.61 21.73 10.11
N GLN A 4 -3.70 22.15 9.24
CA GLN A 4 -3.86 23.35 8.41
C GLN A 4 -4.28 22.97 6.97
N ASN A 5 -5.26 23.69 6.43
CA ASN A 5 -5.52 23.99 5.01
C ASN A 5 -5.59 22.86 3.97
N ALA A 6 -5.86 21.61 4.36
CA ALA A 6 -6.29 20.59 3.41
C ALA A 6 -7.61 19.97 3.91
N ALA A 7 -8.71 20.19 3.17
CA ALA A 7 -9.95 19.46 3.38
C ALA A 7 -9.72 17.95 3.15
N TYR A 8 -10.50 17.12 3.82
CA TYR A 8 -10.39 15.67 3.75
C TYR A 8 -10.99 15.22 2.40
N HIS A 9 -10.24 14.47 1.58
CA HIS A 9 -10.67 13.89 0.29
C HIS A 9 -10.81 14.79 -0.95
N ASP A 10 -10.31 16.03 -0.98
CA ASP A 10 -10.34 16.81 -2.24
C ASP A 10 -9.36 16.26 -3.28
N ASP A 11 -9.85 16.05 -4.50
CA ASP A 11 -9.05 15.59 -5.65
C ASP A 11 -8.17 16.71 -6.24
N SER A 12 -8.43 17.97 -5.88
CA SER A 12 -7.65 19.14 -6.28
C SER A 12 -7.01 19.84 -5.07
N PRO A 13 -5.81 20.46 -5.22
CA PRO A 13 -5.22 21.29 -4.17
C PRO A 13 -6.12 22.49 -3.86
N SER A 14 -6.53 22.63 -2.60
CA SER A 14 -7.32 23.76 -2.12
C SER A 14 -6.46 24.91 -1.54
N HIS A 15 -5.14 24.72 -1.48
CA HIS A 15 -4.19 25.71 -0.98
C HIS A 15 -2.90 25.70 -1.81
N HIS A 16 -2.21 26.84 -1.90
CA HIS A 16 -1.05 27.05 -2.77
C HIS A 16 0.17 26.18 -2.45
N THR A 17 0.32 25.71 -1.21
CA THR A 17 1.53 25.00 -0.73
C THR A 17 1.23 23.75 0.08
N VAL A 18 -0.05 23.48 0.37
CA VAL A 18 -0.47 22.34 1.17
C VAL A 18 -1.58 21.61 0.43
N ALA A 19 -1.26 20.45 -0.12
CA ALA A 19 -2.22 19.57 -0.76
C ALA A 19 -2.42 18.30 0.07
N SER A 20 -3.58 17.66 -0.08
CA SER A 20 -3.78 16.34 0.53
C SER A 20 -2.95 15.28 -0.21
N ALA A 21 -2.58 14.20 0.48
CA ALA A 21 -1.91 13.06 -0.16
C ALA A 21 -2.77 12.41 -1.26
N THR A 22 -4.10 12.59 -1.24
CA THR A 22 -4.98 12.16 -2.34
C THR A 22 -4.79 13.05 -3.57
N SER A 23 -4.82 14.37 -3.39
CA SER A 23 -4.64 15.33 -4.48
C SER A 23 -3.26 15.18 -5.14
N ILE A 24 -2.19 15.02 -4.33
CA ILE A 24 -0.83 14.79 -4.85
C ILE A 24 -0.77 13.51 -5.69
N ARG A 25 -1.36 12.40 -5.20
CA ARG A 25 -1.41 11.14 -5.98
C ARG A 25 -2.19 11.31 -7.28
N HIS A 26 -3.29 12.05 -7.27
CA HIS A 26 -4.08 12.32 -8.48
C HIS A 26 -3.27 13.07 -9.53
N ILE A 27 -2.48 14.05 -9.11
CA ILE A 27 -1.54 14.79 -9.98
C ILE A 27 -0.46 13.84 -10.54
N LEU A 28 0.18 13.03 -9.68
CA LEU A 28 1.20 12.06 -10.10
C LEU A 28 0.66 11.04 -11.12
N LEU A 29 -0.54 10.50 -10.87
CA LEU A 29 -1.16 9.49 -11.75
C LEU A 29 -1.63 10.07 -13.08
N LYS A 30 -1.76 11.40 -13.20
CA LYS A 30 -1.96 12.11 -14.47
C LYS A 30 -0.66 12.38 -15.23
N GLY A 31 0.49 12.01 -14.66
CA GLY A 31 1.81 12.23 -15.25
C GLY A 31 2.38 13.63 -15.02
N ASP A 32 1.76 14.45 -14.18
CA ASP A 32 2.19 15.83 -13.93
C ASP A 32 3.09 15.95 -12.69
N LEU A 33 4.28 15.35 -12.75
CA LEU A 33 5.23 15.37 -11.64
C LEU A 33 5.61 16.81 -11.25
N ILE A 34 5.78 17.70 -12.23
CA ILE A 34 6.23 19.09 -12.02
C ILE A 34 5.26 19.83 -11.10
N ALA A 35 3.95 19.65 -11.30
CA ALA A 35 2.95 20.29 -10.44
C ALA A 35 3.02 19.86 -8.96
N VAL A 36 3.65 18.72 -8.65
CA VAL A 36 3.83 18.21 -7.27
C VAL A 36 4.91 18.97 -6.51
N GLN A 37 5.89 19.58 -7.18
CA GLN A 37 7.07 20.19 -6.55
C GLN A 37 6.69 21.22 -5.47
N GLN A 38 5.63 22.00 -5.68
CA GLN A 38 5.16 23.03 -4.74
C GLN A 38 4.49 22.48 -3.47
N TYR A 39 4.13 21.19 -3.45
CA TYR A 39 3.36 20.55 -2.36
C TYR A 39 4.20 19.59 -1.51
N VAL A 40 5.44 19.33 -1.89
CA VAL A 40 6.32 18.38 -1.19
C VAL A 40 7.70 18.99 -0.95
N PRO A 41 8.45 18.56 0.07
CA PRO A 41 9.84 18.96 0.24
C PRO A 41 10.69 18.57 -0.97
N GLU A 42 11.74 19.35 -1.26
CA GLU A 42 12.68 19.09 -2.36
C GLU A 42 13.24 17.66 -2.33
N THR A 43 13.54 17.12 -1.15
CA THR A 43 13.99 15.73 -0.99
C THR A 43 12.96 14.72 -1.49
N THR A 44 11.68 14.97 -1.21
CA THR A 44 10.58 14.12 -1.67
C THR A 44 10.39 14.24 -3.18
N TYR A 45 10.45 15.45 -3.72
CA TYR A 45 10.34 15.68 -5.17
C TYR A 45 11.44 14.93 -5.94
N ARG A 46 12.70 15.03 -5.51
CA ARG A 46 13.81 14.28 -6.12
C ARG A 46 13.63 12.77 -6.05
N LEU A 47 13.13 12.25 -4.94
CA LEU A 47 12.85 10.82 -4.80
C LEU A 47 11.73 10.37 -5.76
N LEU A 48 10.66 11.16 -5.90
CA LEU A 48 9.59 10.88 -6.85
C LEU A 48 10.08 10.94 -8.31
N GLN A 49 10.91 11.93 -8.64
CA GLN A 49 11.53 12.06 -9.96
C GLN A 49 12.41 10.86 -10.29
N ASN A 50 13.30 10.49 -9.38
CA ASN A 50 14.18 9.33 -9.57
C ASN A 50 13.39 8.04 -9.71
N TYR A 51 12.31 7.89 -8.92
CA TYR A 51 11.42 6.73 -9.02
C TYR A 51 10.72 6.69 -10.38
N GLN A 52 10.17 7.79 -10.87
CA GLN A 52 9.47 7.85 -12.16
C GLN A 52 10.39 7.55 -13.36
N ASN A 53 11.70 7.76 -13.24
CA ASN A 53 12.66 7.43 -14.30
C ASN A 53 12.85 5.91 -14.48
N THR A 54 12.56 5.10 -13.47
CA THR A 54 12.77 3.65 -13.49
C THR A 54 11.48 2.84 -13.29
N HIS A 55 10.45 3.46 -12.72
CA HIS A 55 9.25 2.79 -12.25
C HIS A 55 7.99 3.65 -12.45
N ASP A 56 6.87 2.99 -12.70
CA ASP A 56 5.55 3.61 -12.68
C ASP A 56 4.98 3.68 -11.27
N PHE A 57 4.15 4.71 -11.03
CA PHE A 57 3.39 4.81 -9.79
C PHE A 57 2.27 3.77 -9.75
N ALA A 58 2.32 2.86 -8.77
CA ALA A 58 1.34 1.80 -8.66
C ALA A 58 -0.08 2.36 -8.42
N ALA A 59 -1.04 1.89 -9.21
CA ALA A 59 -2.44 2.24 -9.13
C ALA A 59 -3.34 1.02 -9.32
N TRP A 60 -4.62 1.15 -8.99
CA TRP A 60 -5.57 0.04 -9.01
C TRP A 60 -5.76 -0.58 -10.40
N HIS A 61 -5.62 0.19 -11.48
CA HIS A 61 -5.72 -0.35 -12.83
C HIS A 61 -4.66 -1.42 -13.13
N HIS A 62 -3.48 -1.37 -12.48
CA HIS A 62 -2.45 -2.41 -12.59
C HIS A 62 -2.89 -3.75 -11.98
N PHE A 63 -3.70 -3.71 -10.93
CA PHE A 63 -4.15 -4.90 -10.18
C PHE A 63 -5.55 -5.36 -10.57
N TRP A 64 -6.29 -4.54 -11.34
CA TRP A 64 -7.65 -4.83 -11.77
C TRP A 64 -7.78 -6.15 -12.53
N PRO A 65 -6.90 -6.49 -13.51
CA PRO A 65 -6.99 -7.77 -14.20
C PRO A 65 -6.91 -8.97 -13.26
N LEU A 66 -6.03 -8.89 -12.23
CA LEU A 66 -5.88 -9.94 -11.22
C LEU A 66 -7.14 -10.07 -10.35
N LEU A 67 -7.70 -8.95 -9.91
CA LEU A 67 -8.94 -8.94 -9.14
C LEU A 67 -10.12 -9.47 -9.95
N LYS A 68 -10.29 -9.00 -11.18
CA LYS A 68 -11.38 -9.40 -12.07
C LYS A 68 -11.32 -10.89 -12.37
N TYR A 69 -10.13 -11.41 -12.68
CA TYR A 69 -9.91 -12.85 -12.83
C TYR A 69 -10.34 -13.62 -11.58
N GLN A 70 -9.88 -13.19 -10.40
CA GLN A 70 -10.19 -13.89 -9.14
C GLN A 70 -11.70 -13.89 -8.85
N LEU A 71 -12.38 -12.76 -9.05
CA LEU A 71 -13.82 -12.63 -8.81
C LEU A 71 -14.66 -13.48 -9.77
N ILE A 72 -14.24 -13.59 -11.04
CA ILE A 72 -14.97 -14.36 -12.06
C ILE A 72 -14.80 -15.87 -11.87
N THR A 73 -13.60 -16.31 -11.48
CA THR A 73 -13.26 -17.75 -11.44
C THR A 73 -13.51 -18.40 -10.08
N SER A 74 -13.55 -17.63 -8.99
CA SER A 74 -13.82 -18.17 -7.66
C SER A 74 -15.30 -18.50 -7.48
N SER A 75 -15.61 -19.60 -6.80
CA SER A 75 -16.97 -19.85 -6.32
C SER A 75 -17.36 -18.89 -5.19
N THR A 76 -18.66 -18.73 -4.98
CA THR A 76 -19.19 -17.91 -3.88
C THR A 76 -18.69 -18.43 -2.53
N GLU A 77 -18.65 -19.76 -2.36
CA GLU A 77 -18.19 -20.42 -1.13
C GLU A 77 -16.71 -20.15 -0.87
N GLN A 78 -15.88 -20.14 -1.91
CA GLN A 78 -14.45 -19.79 -1.80
C GLN A 78 -14.28 -18.33 -1.38
N LEU A 79 -15.01 -17.40 -2.00
CA LEU A 79 -14.97 -15.99 -1.63
C LEU A 79 -15.45 -15.76 -0.19
N GLN A 80 -16.46 -16.50 0.26
CA GLN A 80 -16.92 -16.42 1.65
C GLN A 80 -15.86 -16.82 2.68
N GLN A 81 -14.83 -17.58 2.30
CA GLN A 81 -13.72 -17.89 3.20
C GLN A 81 -12.69 -16.75 3.32
N ILE A 82 -12.72 -15.75 2.43
CA ILE A 82 -11.79 -14.63 2.48
C ILE A 82 -12.13 -13.65 3.62
N ARG A 83 -11.09 -13.19 4.32
CA ARG A 83 -11.20 -12.22 5.41
C ARG A 83 -11.84 -10.92 4.93
N GLY A 84 -12.81 -10.43 5.71
CA GLY A 84 -13.55 -9.21 5.39
C GLY A 84 -14.72 -9.39 4.42
N ILE A 85 -14.90 -10.57 3.83
CA ILE A 85 -16.15 -10.93 3.14
C ILE A 85 -17.20 -11.33 4.18
N THR A 86 -18.31 -10.59 4.16
CA THR A 86 -19.52 -10.82 4.96
C THR A 86 -20.66 -11.15 4.03
N GLU A 87 -21.59 -11.99 4.46
CA GLU A 87 -22.71 -12.49 3.66
C GLU A 87 -23.31 -11.44 2.69
N GLY A 88 -23.33 -11.83 1.42
CA GLY A 88 -23.95 -11.09 0.32
C GLY A 88 -23.07 -10.04 -0.35
N ILE A 89 -21.89 -9.67 0.18
CA ILE A 89 -20.99 -8.75 -0.54
C ILE A 89 -20.34 -9.44 -1.76
N GLU A 90 -19.99 -10.72 -1.63
CA GLU A 90 -19.38 -11.57 -2.65
C GLU A 90 -20.20 -11.57 -3.95
N ASN A 91 -21.52 -11.80 -3.85
CA ASN A 91 -22.43 -11.81 -5.00
C ASN A 91 -22.41 -10.45 -5.74
N ARG A 92 -22.36 -9.34 -5.00
CA ARG A 92 -22.28 -8.00 -5.59
C ARG A 92 -20.93 -7.78 -6.28
N LEU A 93 -19.83 -8.17 -5.65
CA LEU A 93 -18.49 -8.03 -6.23
C LEU A 93 -18.37 -8.85 -7.52
N GLN A 94 -18.84 -10.10 -7.52
CA GLN A 94 -18.82 -10.95 -8.72
C GLN A 94 -19.68 -10.37 -9.84
N LYS A 95 -20.92 -9.96 -9.54
CA LYS A 95 -21.78 -9.32 -10.54
C LYS A 95 -21.16 -8.06 -11.12
N ALA A 96 -20.56 -7.21 -10.27
CA ALA A 96 -19.86 -6.02 -10.74
C ALA A 96 -18.65 -6.35 -11.62
N ALA A 97 -17.89 -7.39 -11.29
CA ALA A 97 -16.73 -7.81 -12.08
C ALA A 97 -17.08 -8.27 -13.49
N LEU A 98 -18.28 -8.81 -13.71
CA LEU A 98 -18.75 -9.21 -15.05
C LEU A 98 -19.04 -8.01 -15.98
N HIS A 99 -19.38 -6.86 -15.41
CA HIS A 99 -19.82 -5.69 -16.18
C HIS A 99 -18.82 -4.53 -16.18
N ALA A 100 -17.94 -4.45 -15.20
CA ALA A 100 -16.99 -3.35 -15.09
C ALA A 100 -15.80 -3.52 -16.06
N ASP A 101 -15.45 -2.45 -16.76
CA ASP A 101 -14.31 -2.43 -17.67
C ASP A 101 -12.99 -2.16 -16.93
N ASN A 102 -13.03 -1.28 -15.93
CA ASN A 102 -11.90 -0.91 -15.07
C ASN A 102 -12.27 -0.92 -13.57
N PHE A 103 -11.31 -0.61 -12.70
CA PHE A 103 -11.53 -0.63 -11.26
C PHE A 103 -12.44 0.51 -10.78
N GLU A 104 -12.39 1.67 -11.44
CA GLU A 104 -13.23 2.82 -11.14
C GLU A 104 -14.71 2.49 -11.39
N ASP A 105 -15.01 1.88 -12.53
CA ASP A 105 -16.35 1.38 -12.86
C ASP A 105 -16.81 0.32 -11.86
N PHE A 106 -15.91 -0.61 -11.52
CA PHE A 106 -16.18 -1.62 -10.49
C PHE A 106 -16.57 -0.99 -9.14
N LEU A 107 -15.91 0.09 -8.73
CA LEU A 107 -16.28 0.82 -7.52
C LEU A 107 -17.67 1.44 -7.62
N ILE A 108 -18.05 2.00 -8.76
CA ILE A 108 -19.38 2.58 -8.98
C ILE A 108 -20.47 1.51 -8.77
N TRP A 109 -20.27 0.30 -9.30
CA TRP A 109 -21.22 -0.82 -9.18
C TRP A 109 -21.31 -1.42 -7.77
N THR A 110 -20.26 -1.27 -6.96
CA THR A 110 -20.12 -2.00 -5.67
C THR A 110 -20.38 -1.14 -4.45
N VAL A 111 -20.10 0.17 -4.53
CA VAL A 111 -20.31 1.11 -3.43
C VAL A 111 -21.80 1.30 -3.18
N THR A 112 -22.18 1.22 -1.91
CA THR A 112 -23.56 1.41 -1.45
C THR A 112 -23.55 2.15 -0.10
N LYS A 113 -24.73 2.54 0.41
CA LYS A 113 -24.85 3.07 1.78
C LYS A 113 -24.26 2.11 2.84
N ARG A 114 -24.33 0.79 2.61
CA ARG A 114 -23.78 -0.24 3.51
C ARG A 114 -22.27 -0.45 3.31
N TYR A 115 -21.75 -0.23 2.10
CA TYR A 115 -20.38 -0.53 1.71
C TYR A 115 -19.69 0.71 1.13
N SER A 116 -18.87 1.37 1.95
CA SER A 116 -18.08 2.52 1.50
C SER A 116 -16.96 2.12 0.53
N LYS A 117 -16.48 3.07 -0.28
CA LYS A 117 -15.34 2.89 -1.20
C LYS A 117 -14.13 2.26 -0.50
N SER A 118 -13.77 2.75 0.69
CA SER A 118 -12.63 2.20 1.45
C SER A 118 -12.85 0.75 1.88
N ARG A 119 -14.09 0.35 2.19
CA ARG A 119 -14.40 -1.04 2.53
C ARG A 119 -14.25 -1.94 1.31
N ILE A 120 -14.80 -1.54 0.15
CA ILE A 120 -14.66 -2.29 -1.10
C ILE A 120 -13.18 -2.46 -1.46
N GLN A 121 -12.39 -1.38 -1.40
CA GLN A 121 -10.95 -1.43 -1.69
C GLN A 121 -10.19 -2.37 -0.75
N ARG A 122 -10.51 -2.35 0.56
CA ARG A 122 -9.92 -3.31 1.51
C ARG A 122 -10.31 -4.74 1.17
N THR A 123 -11.59 -5.01 0.90
CA THR A 123 -12.06 -6.34 0.52
C THR A 123 -11.42 -6.83 -0.78
N ALA A 124 -11.31 -5.96 -1.79
CA ALA A 124 -10.60 -6.27 -3.03
C ALA A 124 -9.14 -6.69 -2.78
N LEU A 125 -8.42 -5.97 -1.91
CA LEU A 125 -7.05 -6.34 -1.55
C LEU A 125 -6.98 -7.71 -0.85
N GLN A 126 -7.90 -7.99 0.08
CA GLN A 126 -7.97 -9.29 0.77
C GLN A 126 -8.21 -10.44 -0.21
N ILE A 127 -9.04 -10.22 -1.24
CA ILE A 127 -9.33 -11.21 -2.30
C ILE A 127 -8.08 -11.51 -3.13
N ILE A 128 -7.39 -10.48 -3.63
CA ILE A 128 -6.18 -10.68 -4.45
C ILE A 128 -5.05 -11.31 -3.62
N MET A 129 -4.95 -10.96 -2.34
CA MET A 129 -3.98 -11.53 -1.39
C MET A 129 -4.37 -12.93 -0.88
N GLN A 130 -5.56 -13.42 -1.22
CA GLN A 130 -6.10 -14.71 -0.80
C GLN A 130 -6.09 -14.92 0.71
N GLN A 131 -6.33 -13.86 1.49
CA GLN A 131 -6.24 -13.93 2.95
C GLN A 131 -7.48 -14.63 3.51
N GLN A 132 -7.31 -15.88 3.93
CA GLN A 132 -8.41 -16.68 4.48
C GLN A 132 -8.79 -16.24 5.89
N LYS A 133 -10.05 -16.46 6.28
CA LYS A 133 -10.55 -16.26 7.65
C LYS A 133 -9.89 -17.20 8.66
N THR A 134 -9.47 -18.37 8.20
CA THR A 134 -8.83 -19.42 9.00
C THR A 134 -7.34 -19.19 9.22
N GLU A 135 -6.71 -18.30 8.44
CA GLU A 135 -5.33 -17.90 8.70
C GLU A 135 -5.24 -17.26 10.09
N ALA A 136 -4.31 -17.75 10.90
CA ALA A 136 -4.04 -17.17 12.21
C ALA A 136 -3.72 -15.67 12.04
N PRO A 137 -4.17 -14.80 12.96
CA PRO A 137 -3.81 -13.40 12.90
C PRO A 137 -2.28 -13.29 12.89
N PRO A 138 -1.70 -12.42 12.04
CA PRO A 138 -0.27 -12.24 12.01
C PRO A 138 0.21 -11.83 13.40
N GLN A 139 1.27 -12.47 13.88
CA GLN A 139 1.90 -12.05 15.12
C GLN A 139 2.53 -10.68 14.94
N ASN A 140 2.35 -9.81 15.93
CA ASN A 140 2.90 -8.47 15.87
C ASN A 140 4.43 -8.50 15.96
N TYR A 141 5.08 -7.70 15.14
CA TYR A 141 6.52 -7.53 15.15
C TYR A 141 6.87 -6.10 14.71
N ILE A 142 8.10 -5.68 14.99
CA ILE A 142 8.59 -4.35 14.59
C ILE A 142 9.51 -4.53 13.40
N ARG A 143 9.02 -4.13 12.22
CA ARG A 143 9.80 -4.09 10.98
C ARG A 143 10.60 -2.79 10.89
N ILE A 144 11.92 -2.90 10.87
CA ILE A 144 12.81 -1.74 10.74
C ILE A 144 13.04 -1.45 9.26
N LEU A 145 12.46 -0.37 8.74
CA LEU A 145 12.63 0.06 7.33
C LEU A 145 13.75 1.09 7.15
N GLY A 146 13.98 1.92 8.16
CA GLY A 146 14.97 2.98 8.12
C GLY A 146 15.25 3.56 9.51
N MET A 147 16.43 4.16 9.69
CA MET A 147 16.80 4.87 10.91
C MET A 147 17.81 5.99 10.63
N SER A 148 17.77 7.06 11.41
CA SER A 148 18.86 8.02 11.49
C SER A 148 19.95 7.53 12.44
N SER A 149 21.11 8.19 12.48
CA SER A 149 22.15 7.90 13.48
C SER A 149 21.64 8.04 14.93
N THR A 150 20.78 9.03 15.20
CA THR A 150 20.11 9.17 16.50
C THR A 150 19.13 8.03 16.76
N GLY A 151 18.31 7.65 15.77
CA GLY A 151 17.39 6.51 15.89
C GLY A 151 18.12 5.18 16.13
N GLN A 152 19.27 4.98 15.49
CA GLN A 152 20.11 3.79 15.69
C GLN A 152 20.65 3.71 17.12
N ARG A 153 21.15 4.82 17.66
CA ARG A 153 21.64 4.88 19.05
C ARG A 153 20.51 4.60 20.05
N TYR A 154 19.35 5.23 19.84
CA TYR A 154 18.17 5.00 20.66
C TYR A 154 17.72 3.53 20.63
N LEU A 155 17.56 2.96 19.43
CA LEU A 155 17.16 1.56 19.29
C LEU A 155 18.16 0.60 19.94
N SER A 156 19.47 0.88 19.83
CA SER A 156 20.51 0.08 20.48
C SER A 156 20.38 0.04 22.00
N HIS A 157 19.89 1.13 22.60
CA HIS A 157 19.68 1.24 24.05
C HIS A 157 18.46 0.44 24.49
N ILE A 158 17.31 0.61 23.82
CA ILE A 158 16.04 0.02 24.27
C ILE A 158 15.76 -1.39 23.73
N LYS A 159 16.54 -1.90 22.76
CA LYS A 159 16.18 -3.16 22.04
C LYS A 159 15.96 -4.38 22.93
N LYS A 160 16.59 -4.44 24.12
CA LYS A 160 16.45 -5.55 25.06
C LYS A 160 15.14 -5.48 25.87
N GLU A 161 14.52 -4.30 25.93
CA GLU A 161 13.30 -4.03 26.68
C GLU A 161 12.04 -4.10 25.79
N ILE A 162 12.22 -4.19 24.47
CA ILE A 162 11.13 -4.27 23.51
C ILE A 162 10.50 -5.68 23.57
N PRO A 163 9.19 -5.81 23.85
CA PRO A 163 8.53 -7.12 24.00
C PRO A 163 8.21 -7.79 22.65
N LEU A 164 8.32 -7.05 21.53
CA LEU A 164 8.04 -7.54 20.19
C LEU A 164 9.33 -7.94 19.45
N PRO A 165 9.29 -8.96 18.58
CA PRO A 165 10.42 -9.28 17.72
C PRO A 165 10.82 -8.09 16.84
N LEU A 166 12.11 -7.75 16.84
CA LEU A 166 12.69 -6.73 15.96
C LEU A 166 13.22 -7.40 14.70
N VAL A 167 12.66 -7.03 13.55
CA VAL A 167 13.06 -7.56 12.23
C VAL A 167 13.77 -6.46 11.46
N SER A 168 15.10 -6.57 11.39
CA SER A 168 15.98 -5.72 10.58
C SER A 168 16.42 -6.37 9.27
N THR A 169 16.47 -7.70 9.24
CA THR A 169 16.94 -8.48 8.11
C THR A 169 15.93 -9.59 7.87
N MET A 170 15.20 -9.51 6.75
CA MET A 170 14.07 -10.41 6.48
C MET A 170 14.48 -11.88 6.41
N SER A 171 15.68 -12.18 5.90
CA SER A 171 16.21 -13.56 5.85
C SER A 171 16.50 -14.20 7.21
N LYS A 172 16.55 -13.40 8.29
CA LYS A 172 16.77 -13.89 9.66
C LYS A 172 15.48 -13.96 10.48
N ALA A 173 14.38 -13.48 9.95
CA ALA A 173 13.11 -13.44 10.68
C ALA A 173 12.36 -14.77 10.56
N ASN A 174 11.56 -15.08 11.57
CA ASN A 174 10.66 -16.23 11.52
C ASN A 174 9.66 -16.02 10.37
N PRO A 175 9.57 -16.96 9.39
CA PRO A 175 8.65 -16.84 8.25
C PRO A 175 7.19 -16.56 8.66
N ALA A 176 6.73 -17.12 9.77
CA ALA A 176 5.36 -16.91 10.27
C ALA A 176 5.05 -15.44 10.63
N LEU A 177 6.07 -14.63 10.93
CA LEU A 177 5.90 -13.20 11.21
C LEU A 177 5.76 -12.37 9.93
N ILE A 178 6.52 -12.73 8.89
CA ILE A 178 6.79 -11.86 7.74
C ILE A 178 6.07 -12.29 6.46
N GLN A 179 5.47 -13.48 6.42
CA GLN A 179 4.93 -14.06 5.19
C GLN A 179 3.90 -13.17 4.50
N ASN A 180 3.00 -12.54 5.27
CA ASN A 180 1.98 -11.65 4.71
C ASN A 180 2.58 -10.40 4.07
N ASP A 181 3.63 -9.84 4.68
CA ASP A 181 4.32 -8.66 4.16
C ASP A 181 5.11 -9.02 2.89
N ILE A 182 5.78 -10.19 2.87
CA ILE A 182 6.46 -10.69 1.67
C ILE A 182 5.45 -10.90 0.54
N ARG A 183 4.31 -11.54 0.82
CA ARG A 183 3.24 -11.75 -0.16
C ARG A 183 2.72 -10.42 -0.69
N ALA A 184 2.57 -9.41 0.18
CA ALA A 184 2.13 -8.07 -0.21
C ALA A 184 3.16 -7.37 -1.10
N THR A 185 4.46 -7.48 -0.79
CA THR A 185 5.56 -6.97 -1.63
C THR A 185 5.58 -7.65 -2.99
N GLN A 186 5.43 -8.98 -3.03
CA GLN A 186 5.37 -9.74 -4.27
C GLN A 186 4.17 -9.34 -5.13
N LEU A 187 2.98 -9.24 -4.52
CA LEU A 187 1.78 -8.77 -5.21
C LEU A 187 1.96 -7.34 -5.74
N TYR A 188 2.48 -6.43 -4.92
CA TYR A 188 2.75 -5.05 -5.33
C TYR A 188 3.71 -4.98 -6.53
N SER A 189 4.69 -5.87 -6.57
CA SER A 189 5.69 -5.98 -7.64
C SER A 189 5.14 -6.55 -8.96
N LEU A 190 3.89 -7.03 -8.97
CA LEU A 190 3.20 -7.42 -10.21
C LEU A 190 2.71 -6.22 -11.02
N ALA A 191 2.72 -5.01 -10.47
CA ALA A 191 2.46 -3.82 -11.26
C ALA A 191 3.54 -3.64 -12.35
N PRO A 192 3.20 -3.01 -13.49
CA PRO A 192 4.17 -2.71 -14.54
C PRO A 192 5.42 -2.04 -13.99
N THR A 193 6.57 -2.34 -14.59
CA THR A 193 7.91 -1.86 -14.22
C THR A 193 8.47 -2.32 -12.86
N LEU A 194 7.67 -2.91 -11.97
CA LEU A 194 8.12 -3.29 -10.62
C LEU A 194 8.59 -4.75 -10.48
N SER A 195 8.76 -5.48 -11.59
CA SER A 195 9.14 -6.89 -11.56
C SER A 195 10.51 -7.13 -10.92
N ASP A 196 11.42 -6.17 -11.04
CA ASP A 196 12.74 -6.16 -10.39
C ASP A 196 12.65 -5.99 -8.85
N GLN A 197 11.48 -5.63 -8.31
CA GLN A 197 11.26 -5.40 -6.88
C GLN A 197 10.62 -6.59 -6.16
N ILE A 198 10.40 -7.72 -6.84
CA ILE A 198 9.72 -8.89 -6.26
C ILE A 198 10.42 -9.47 -5.02
N GLN A 199 11.74 -9.27 -4.90
CA GLN A 199 12.56 -9.66 -3.74
C GLN A 199 13.05 -8.47 -2.91
N ARG A 200 12.44 -7.28 -3.07
CA ARG A 200 12.86 -6.02 -2.42
C ARG A 200 13.04 -6.16 -0.91
N ASP A 201 12.19 -6.95 -0.25
CA ASP A 201 12.25 -7.22 1.19
C ASP A 201 13.57 -7.89 1.64
N PHE A 202 14.22 -8.66 0.76
CA PHE A 202 15.49 -9.33 1.04
C PHE A 202 16.70 -8.57 0.50
N GLN A 203 16.52 -7.81 -0.57
CA GLN A 203 17.61 -7.15 -1.29
C GLN A 203 17.86 -5.70 -0.83
N THR A 204 16.87 -5.06 -0.20
CA THR A 204 16.98 -3.67 0.22
C THR A 204 17.49 -3.58 1.67
N PRO A 205 18.68 -3.01 1.91
CA PRO A 205 19.14 -2.78 3.26
C PRO A 205 18.31 -1.68 3.92
N ILE A 206 18.33 -1.66 5.26
CA ILE A 206 17.70 -0.60 6.04
C ILE A 206 18.23 0.76 5.59
N TYR A 207 17.32 1.69 5.32
CA TYR A 207 17.70 3.05 4.99
C TYR A 207 18.41 3.71 6.19
N ARG A 208 19.63 4.21 5.97
CA ARG A 208 20.41 4.92 6.99
C ARG A 208 20.53 6.39 6.61
N LYS A 209 19.85 7.26 7.35
CA LYS A 209 20.08 8.70 7.21
C LYS A 209 21.39 9.05 7.91
N ILE A 210 22.45 9.26 7.13
CA ILE A 210 23.69 9.85 7.61
C ILE A 210 23.40 11.34 7.83
N LEU A 211 23.54 11.81 9.07
CA LEU A 211 23.57 13.24 9.32
C LEU A 211 24.91 13.75 8.75
N ASN A 212 24.87 14.52 7.68
CA ASN A 212 26.01 15.35 7.36
C ASN A 212 26.18 16.34 8.52
N GLN A 213 27.34 16.34 9.17
CA GLN A 213 27.73 17.40 10.10
C GLN A 213 27.89 18.68 9.29
N ARG A 214 26.80 19.43 9.07
CA ARG A 214 26.73 20.83 8.64
C ARG A 214 25.26 21.16 8.42
N ASP A 215 24.60 21.56 9.49
CA ASP A 215 23.53 22.55 9.55
C ASP A 215 23.72 23.31 10.87
#